data_AF-A0ABD2Z0H5-F1
#
_entry.id   AF-A0ABD2Z0H5-F1
#
_cell.length_a   1.000
_cell.length_b   1.000
_cell.length_c   1.000
_cell.angle_alpha   90.00
_cell.angle_beta   90.00
_cell.angle_gamma   90.00
#
_symmetry.space_group_name_H-M   'P 1'
#
loop_
_entity.id
_entity.type
_entity.pdbx_description
1 polymer ?
#
loop_
_entity_poly.entity_id
_entity_poly.type
_entity_poly.pdbx_seq_one_letter_code
_entity_poly.pdbx_strand_id
1 'polypeptide(L)'
;MAAAAAATTTISHSSLISALYSNNQLPTATSISKNNTTLIVNNKKRICGTSVITIKNYMNGRRRRRSGVVCSAASSSSAPPSVNLPKALLFDCDGVLVDTEKDGHRISFNDTFAEKELGVTWDVDLYGELLKIGGGKERMTAYFNKVGWPEKAPKSEEERKEFIASLHKRKTELFMTLIEKKLLPLRPGVAKLIDQALGNGVKVAVCSTSNEKAVSAIVSFLLGPKRAEQIQIYAGDVVPRKKPDPAIYLLASSTLGVDPSSCVVVEDSAIGLAAAKAAGMKCIVTKSGYTAEEDFLNADAVFDCIGDPPEERFDLSFCGSLLEKQYVS
;
A
#
# COMPACT_ATOMS: atom_id res chain seq x y z
N MET A 1 -8.59 -44.43 -52.16
CA MET A 1 -8.70 -44.36 -50.68
C MET A 1 -8.21 -43.00 -50.23
N ALA A 2 -9.00 -42.37 -49.35
CA ALA A 2 -8.75 -41.19 -48.51
C ALA A 2 -8.28 -39.87 -49.18
N ALA A 3 -9.24 -39.04 -49.59
CA ALA A 3 -9.08 -37.59 -49.61
C ALA A 3 -9.26 -37.06 -48.18
N ALA A 4 -8.27 -36.34 -47.65
CA ALA A 4 -8.32 -35.74 -46.33
C ALA A 4 -9.33 -34.58 -46.30
N ALA A 5 -10.36 -34.69 -45.46
CA ALA A 5 -11.28 -33.61 -45.16
C ALA A 5 -10.59 -32.59 -44.24
N ALA A 6 -10.39 -31.36 -44.71
CA ALA A 6 -9.94 -30.26 -43.86
C ALA A 6 -11.10 -29.79 -42.98
N ALA A 7 -10.98 -29.99 -41.67
CA ALA A 7 -11.94 -29.49 -40.69
C ALA A 7 -11.96 -27.96 -40.69
N THR A 8 -13.16 -27.37 -40.77
CA THR A 8 -13.36 -25.91 -40.74
C THR A 8 -13.83 -25.50 -39.35
N THR A 9 -12.99 -24.85 -38.56
CA THR A 9 -13.35 -24.35 -37.23
C THR A 9 -13.72 -22.87 -37.32
N THR A 10 -14.93 -22.51 -36.89
CA THR A 10 -15.39 -21.12 -36.79
C THR A 10 -15.04 -20.57 -35.41
N ILE A 11 -14.30 -19.46 -35.36
CA ILE A 11 -13.87 -18.82 -34.11
C ILE A 11 -14.47 -17.41 -34.03
N SER A 12 -14.97 -17.04 -32.85
CA SER A 12 -15.56 -15.72 -32.58
C SER A 12 -14.48 -14.62 -32.48
N HIS A 13 -14.86 -13.37 -32.73
CA HIS A 13 -13.96 -12.22 -32.90
C HIS A 13 -13.07 -11.92 -31.67
N SER A 14 -13.49 -12.32 -30.46
CA SER A 14 -12.75 -12.11 -29.22
C SER A 14 -11.57 -13.07 -29.05
N SER A 15 -11.64 -14.27 -29.62
CA SER A 15 -10.61 -15.31 -29.45
C SER A 15 -9.41 -15.12 -30.39
N LEU A 16 -9.57 -14.36 -31.47
CA LEU A 16 -8.51 -14.08 -32.46
C LEU A 16 -7.51 -13.02 -31.95
N ILE A 17 -7.98 -12.06 -31.16
CA ILE A 17 -7.11 -11.03 -30.54
C ILE A 17 -6.24 -11.70 -29.46
N SER A 18 -6.78 -12.63 -28.69
CA SER A 18 -6.01 -13.37 -27.66
C SER A 18 -4.91 -14.26 -28.26
N ALA A 19 -5.13 -14.83 -29.45
CA ALA A 19 -4.11 -15.65 -30.13
C ALA A 19 -2.96 -14.84 -30.75
N LEU A 20 -3.19 -13.56 -31.09
CA LEU A 20 -2.14 -12.68 -31.64
C LEU A 20 -1.18 -12.12 -30.57
N TYR A 21 -1.59 -12.12 -29.29
CA TYR A 21 -0.75 -11.73 -28.15
C TYR A 21 -0.06 -12.91 -27.44
N SER A 22 -0.39 -14.15 -27.83
CA SER A 22 0.22 -15.36 -27.30
C SER A 22 1.27 -15.85 -28.29
N ASN A 23 2.53 -15.94 -27.88
CA ASN A 23 3.70 -16.18 -28.74
C ASN A 23 3.81 -17.59 -29.37
N ASN A 24 2.69 -18.24 -29.68
CA ASN A 24 2.63 -19.58 -30.27
C ASN A 24 2.40 -19.51 -31.78
N GLN A 25 3.24 -20.24 -32.53
CA GLN A 25 3.14 -20.37 -33.99
C GLN A 25 1.76 -20.88 -34.41
N LEU A 26 1.05 -20.11 -35.23
CA LEU A 26 -0.19 -20.55 -35.90
C LEU A 26 0.13 -21.36 -37.17
N PRO A 27 -0.62 -22.44 -37.49
CA PRO A 27 -0.38 -23.26 -38.68
C PRO A 27 -0.62 -22.47 -39.98
N THR A 28 0.14 -22.80 -41.02
CA THR A 28 -0.01 -22.24 -42.36
C THR A 28 -1.40 -22.53 -42.95
N ALA A 29 -2.07 -21.45 -43.36
CA ALA A 29 -3.37 -21.37 -44.05
C ALA A 29 -4.62 -21.49 -43.15
N THR A 30 -5.32 -20.35 -43.00
CA THR A 30 -6.65 -20.27 -42.39
C THR A 30 -7.57 -19.52 -43.36
N SER A 31 -8.67 -20.14 -43.78
CA SER A 31 -9.70 -19.49 -44.60
C SER A 31 -10.84 -19.00 -43.72
N ILE A 32 -11.24 -17.73 -43.86
CA ILE A 32 -12.39 -17.16 -43.15
C ILE A 32 -13.43 -16.74 -44.20
N SER A 33 -14.68 -17.17 -44.00
CA SER A 33 -15.83 -16.85 -44.85
C SER A 33 -16.91 -16.13 -44.04
N LYS A 34 -17.34 -14.96 -44.51
CA LYS A 34 -18.61 -14.31 -44.18
C LYS A 34 -19.07 -13.51 -45.40
N ASN A 35 -20.35 -13.58 -45.74
CA ASN A 35 -21.01 -12.80 -46.80
C ASN A 35 -20.28 -12.84 -48.16
N ASN A 36 -20.21 -14.03 -48.79
CA ASN A 36 -19.70 -14.25 -50.16
C ASN A 36 -18.29 -13.70 -50.46
N THR A 37 -17.45 -13.51 -49.43
CA THR A 37 -16.07 -13.05 -49.60
C THR A 37 -15.11 -14.04 -48.95
N THR A 38 -14.23 -14.64 -49.76
CA THR A 38 -13.20 -15.59 -49.29
C THR A 38 -11.88 -14.86 -49.13
N LEU A 39 -11.34 -14.82 -47.90
CA LEU A 39 -10.02 -14.26 -47.62
C LEU A 39 -8.98 -15.39 -47.52
N ILE A 40 -7.94 -15.33 -48.35
CA ILE A 40 -6.78 -16.23 -48.32
C ILE A 40 -5.57 -15.42 -47.89
N VAL A 41 -5.00 -15.74 -46.71
CA VAL A 41 -3.78 -15.11 -46.21
C VAL A 41 -2.59 -16.00 -46.57
N ASN A 42 -1.72 -15.53 -47.48
CA ASN A 42 -0.45 -16.18 -47.79
C ASN A 42 0.70 -15.30 -47.26
N ASN A 43 1.44 -15.82 -46.27
CA ASN A 43 2.68 -15.19 -45.83
C ASN A 43 3.79 -15.48 -46.85
N LYS A 44 4.22 -14.47 -47.61
CA LYS A 44 5.51 -14.49 -48.31
C LYS A 44 6.46 -13.47 -47.68
N LYS A 45 7.68 -13.95 -47.44
CA LYS A 45 8.90 -13.36 -46.84
C LYS A 45 8.88 -11.86 -46.49
N ARG A 46 9.32 -11.58 -45.25
CA ARG A 46 9.74 -10.27 -44.73
C ARG A 46 10.94 -9.72 -45.52
N ILE A 47 10.80 -8.52 -46.07
CA ILE A 47 11.91 -7.58 -46.32
C ILE A 47 11.43 -6.19 -45.89
N CYS A 48 12.20 -5.55 -45.03
CA CYS A 48 12.11 -4.14 -44.60
C CYS A 48 10.71 -3.60 -44.23
N GLY A 49 10.29 -3.85 -42.98
CA GLY A 49 9.42 -2.93 -42.21
C GLY A 49 7.98 -2.70 -42.66
N THR A 50 7.50 -3.28 -43.77
CA THR A 50 6.15 -3.02 -44.28
C THR A 50 5.45 -4.32 -44.67
N SER A 51 4.35 -4.66 -44.00
CA SER A 51 3.50 -5.78 -44.39
C SER A 51 2.56 -5.34 -45.51
N VAL A 52 2.79 -5.79 -46.74
CA VAL A 52 1.86 -5.55 -47.86
C VAL A 52 0.77 -6.60 -47.85
N ILE A 53 -0.43 -6.22 -47.40
CA ILE A 53 -1.63 -7.07 -47.50
C ILE A 53 -2.24 -6.85 -48.88
N THR A 54 -2.19 -7.87 -49.73
CA THR A 54 -2.89 -7.85 -51.02
C THR A 54 -4.27 -8.46 -50.87
N ILE A 55 -5.33 -7.64 -50.89
CA ILE A 55 -6.71 -8.11 -50.89
C ILE A 55 -7.16 -8.30 -52.35
N LYS A 56 -7.42 -9.54 -52.77
CA LYS A 56 -8.06 -9.83 -54.05
C LYS A 56 -9.55 -10.08 -53.83
N ASN A 57 -10.39 -9.11 -54.20
CA ASN A 57 -11.83 -9.32 -54.30
C ASN A 57 -12.15 -10.03 -55.61
N TYR A 58 -12.73 -11.22 -55.54
CA TYR A 58 -13.40 -11.84 -56.68
C TYR A 58 -14.90 -11.58 -56.56
N MET A 59 -15.42 -10.65 -57.35
CA MET A 59 -16.84 -10.56 -57.63
C MET A 59 -17.05 -10.86 -59.11
N ASN A 60 -18.02 -11.71 -59.41
CA ASN A 60 -18.48 -11.96 -60.77
C ASN A 60 -19.01 -10.65 -61.38
N GLY A 61 -18.43 -10.24 -62.50
CA GLY A 61 -19.00 -9.24 -63.41
C GLY A 61 -18.53 -7.80 -63.20
N ARG A 62 -17.90 -7.27 -64.26
CA ARG A 62 -17.56 -5.85 -64.55
C ARG A 62 -16.35 -5.24 -63.81
N ARG A 63 -15.27 -5.09 -64.58
CA ARG A 63 -14.08 -4.27 -64.27
C ARG A 63 -14.46 -2.80 -64.07
N ARG A 64 -14.13 -2.24 -62.91
CA ARG A 64 -13.94 -0.80 -62.72
C ARG A 64 -12.67 -0.55 -61.91
N ARG A 65 -11.68 0.10 -62.54
CA ARG A 65 -10.48 0.61 -61.87
C ARG A 65 -10.85 1.90 -61.15
N ARG A 66 -10.70 1.93 -59.82
CA ARG A 66 -10.60 3.16 -59.04
C ARG A 66 -9.27 3.12 -58.28
N SER A 67 -8.39 4.06 -58.59
CA SER A 67 -7.21 4.36 -57.78
C SER A 67 -7.65 5.29 -56.65
N GLY A 68 -7.72 4.79 -55.42
CA GLY A 68 -7.92 5.60 -54.22
C GLY A 68 -6.60 5.70 -53.48
N VAL A 69 -6.12 6.92 -53.25
CA VAL A 69 -5.03 7.20 -52.30
C VAL A 69 -5.63 7.11 -50.91
N VAL A 70 -5.19 6.15 -50.10
CA VAL A 70 -5.54 6.08 -48.68
C VAL A 70 -4.45 6.84 -47.93
N CYS A 71 -4.77 8.05 -47.46
CA CYS A 71 -3.96 8.72 -46.45
C CYS A 71 -4.17 7.99 -45.12
N SER A 72 -3.20 7.18 -44.72
CA SER A 72 -3.13 6.64 -43.36
C SER A 72 -2.78 7.79 -42.42
N ALA A 73 -3.78 8.32 -41.71
CA ALA A 73 -3.54 9.11 -40.52
C ALA A 73 -2.81 8.19 -39.52
N ALA A 74 -1.55 8.51 -39.22
CA ALA A 74 -0.85 7.89 -38.11
C ALA A 74 -1.59 8.30 -36.84
N SER A 75 -2.42 7.39 -36.32
CA SER A 75 -2.90 7.50 -34.95
C SER A 75 -1.66 7.36 -34.07
N SER A 76 -1.14 8.48 -33.58
CA SER A 76 -0.26 8.47 -32.42
C SER A 76 -1.06 7.95 -31.25
N SER A 77 -1.08 6.63 -31.07
CA SER A 77 -1.43 6.04 -29.79
C SER A 77 -0.29 6.41 -28.84
N SER A 78 -0.39 7.59 -28.23
CA SER A 78 0.33 7.82 -26.98
C SER A 78 -0.19 6.77 -26.03
N ALA A 79 0.59 5.71 -25.81
CA ALA A 79 0.43 4.91 -24.62
C ALA A 79 0.33 5.90 -23.45
N PRO A 80 -0.61 5.70 -22.50
CA PRO A 80 -0.62 6.55 -21.31
C PRO A 80 0.81 6.61 -20.75
N PRO A 81 1.28 7.79 -20.30
CA PRO A 81 2.63 7.90 -19.77
C PRO A 81 2.84 6.77 -18.77
N SER A 82 3.91 6.01 -18.94
CA SER A 82 4.25 4.94 -18.02
C SER A 82 4.39 5.56 -16.63
N VAL A 83 3.40 5.34 -15.76
CA VAL A 83 3.40 5.89 -14.41
C VAL A 83 4.62 5.33 -13.70
N ASN A 84 5.56 6.18 -13.33
CA ASN A 84 6.78 5.76 -12.65
C ASN A 84 6.44 5.39 -11.21
N LEU A 85 6.06 4.13 -10.97
CA LEU A 85 5.69 3.66 -9.64
C LEU A 85 6.90 3.49 -8.72
N PRO A 86 6.75 3.69 -7.40
CA PRO A 86 7.80 3.37 -6.44
C PRO A 86 8.22 1.91 -6.52
N LYS A 87 9.48 1.62 -6.19
CA LYS A 87 9.95 0.23 -6.06
C LYS A 87 9.53 -0.39 -4.73
N ALA A 88 9.32 0.44 -3.70
CA ALA A 88 8.74 0.03 -2.44
C ALA A 88 7.91 1.14 -1.79
N LEU A 89 6.84 0.75 -1.10
CA LEU A 89 6.17 1.55 -0.09
C LEU A 89 6.57 1.04 1.30
N LEU A 90 7.06 1.95 2.16
CA LEU A 90 7.44 1.63 3.53
C LEU A 90 6.50 2.37 4.48
N PHE A 91 5.71 1.65 5.26
CA PHE A 91 4.73 2.22 6.17
C PHE A 91 5.30 2.26 7.58
N ASP A 92 5.09 3.33 8.34
CA ASP A 92 5.07 3.17 9.80
C ASP A 92 3.88 2.30 10.21
N CYS A 93 3.92 1.77 11.43
CA CYS A 93 2.82 1.01 12.01
C CYS A 93 1.87 1.93 12.79
N ASP A 94 2.38 2.49 13.89
CA ASP A 94 1.62 3.34 14.81
C ASP A 94 1.31 4.67 14.13
N GLY A 95 0.08 5.14 14.26
CA GLY A 95 -0.38 6.38 13.62
C GLY A 95 -0.58 6.30 12.10
N VAL A 96 -0.06 5.29 11.40
CA VAL A 96 -0.20 5.12 9.94
C VAL A 96 -1.12 3.96 9.56
N LEU A 97 -0.78 2.72 9.90
CA LEU A 97 -1.67 1.59 9.63
C LEU A 97 -2.94 1.71 10.47
N VAL A 98 -2.76 2.16 11.70
CA VAL A 98 -3.77 2.23 12.76
C VAL A 98 -3.45 3.42 13.64
N ASP A 99 -4.47 4.14 14.11
CA ASP A 99 -4.29 5.17 15.15
C ASP A 99 -4.16 4.51 16.54
N THR A 100 -3.02 3.83 16.76
CA THR A 100 -2.84 2.88 17.87
C THR A 100 -2.93 3.54 19.24
N GLU A 101 -2.45 4.77 19.38
CA GLU A 101 -2.54 5.51 20.63
C GLU A 101 -4.00 5.91 20.93
N LYS A 102 -4.69 6.51 19.96
CA LYS A 102 -6.05 7.04 20.15
C LYS A 102 -7.10 5.94 20.27
N ASP A 103 -7.01 4.92 19.42
CA ASP A 103 -8.07 3.92 19.25
C ASP A 103 -7.70 2.56 19.87
N GLY A 104 -6.45 2.36 20.27
CA GLY A 104 -5.98 1.12 20.89
C GLY A 104 -5.52 1.28 22.33
N HIS A 105 -4.43 2.00 22.56
CA HIS A 105 -3.83 2.15 23.89
C HIS A 105 -4.75 2.89 24.86
N ARG A 106 -5.33 4.02 24.46
CA ARG A 106 -6.31 4.75 25.27
C ARG A 106 -7.52 3.87 25.64
N ILE A 107 -8.05 3.13 24.67
CA ILE A 107 -9.18 2.22 24.89
C ILE A 107 -8.81 1.12 25.90
N SER A 108 -7.67 0.44 25.69
CA SER A 108 -7.22 -0.61 26.63
C SER A 108 -6.87 -0.10 28.04
N PHE A 109 -6.43 1.16 28.19
CA PHE A 109 -6.35 1.80 29.51
C PHE A 109 -7.73 1.94 30.15
N ASN A 110 -8.70 2.52 29.43
CA ASN A 110 -10.05 2.71 29.92
C ASN A 110 -10.75 1.39 30.26
N ASP A 111 -10.60 0.37 29.42
CA ASP A 111 -11.13 -0.98 29.69
C ASP A 111 -10.51 -1.57 30.96
N THR A 112 -9.20 -1.39 31.15
CA THR A 112 -8.51 -1.83 32.38
C THR A 112 -9.04 -1.09 33.61
N PHE A 113 -9.23 0.23 33.51
CA PHE A 113 -9.75 1.03 34.62
C PHE A 113 -11.20 0.68 34.95
N ALA A 114 -12.01 0.35 33.95
CA ALA A 114 -13.38 -0.12 34.10
C ALA A 114 -13.43 -1.52 34.73
N GLU A 115 -12.63 -2.48 34.26
CA GLU A 115 -12.53 -3.84 34.85
C GLU A 115 -12.10 -3.79 36.33
N LYS A 116 -11.31 -2.79 36.70
CA LYS A 116 -10.84 -2.57 38.08
C LYS A 116 -11.73 -1.64 38.88
N GLU A 117 -12.81 -1.13 38.29
CA GLU A 117 -13.79 -0.21 38.89
C GLU A 117 -13.10 0.99 39.56
N LEU A 118 -12.16 1.62 38.85
CA LEU A 118 -11.37 2.74 39.39
C LEU A 118 -12.08 4.10 39.26
N GLY A 119 -13.21 4.17 38.54
CA GLY A 119 -13.92 5.43 38.29
C GLY A 119 -13.11 6.41 37.43
N VAL A 120 -12.20 5.92 36.60
CA VAL A 120 -11.28 6.72 35.79
C VAL A 120 -11.57 6.48 34.31
N THR A 121 -11.57 7.55 33.53
CA THR A 121 -11.65 7.48 32.06
C THR A 121 -10.77 8.57 31.48
N TRP A 122 -9.93 8.18 30.53
CA TRP A 122 -9.13 9.10 29.72
C TRP A 122 -9.82 9.28 28.37
N ASP A 123 -10.40 10.48 28.17
CA ASP A 123 -10.85 10.90 26.85
C ASP A 123 -9.67 11.18 25.91
N VAL A 124 -9.96 11.56 24.67
CA VAL A 124 -8.94 11.76 23.63
C VAL A 124 -7.98 12.89 24.02
N ASP A 125 -8.50 14.03 24.47
CA ASP A 125 -7.71 15.23 24.75
C ASP A 125 -6.81 15.00 25.98
N LEU A 126 -7.37 14.47 27.07
CA LEU A 126 -6.61 14.13 28.28
C LEU A 126 -5.52 13.09 27.97
N TYR A 127 -5.83 12.08 27.16
CA TYR A 127 -4.81 11.09 26.78
C TYR A 127 -3.68 11.73 25.95
N GLY A 128 -4.01 12.68 25.06
CA GLY A 128 -3.03 13.49 24.33
C GLY A 128 -2.10 14.29 25.24
N GLU A 129 -2.63 14.91 26.29
CA GLU A 129 -1.79 15.57 27.32
C GLU A 129 -0.89 14.57 28.05
N LEU A 130 -1.45 13.43 28.42
CA LEU A 130 -0.76 12.37 29.14
C LEU A 130 0.31 11.67 28.31
N LEU A 131 0.21 11.66 26.98
CA LEU A 131 1.22 11.10 26.07
C LEU A 131 2.56 11.83 26.15
N LYS A 132 2.55 13.11 26.54
CA LYS A 132 3.77 13.89 26.81
C LYS A 132 4.56 13.34 27.99
N ILE A 133 3.92 12.52 28.83
CA ILE A 133 4.56 11.73 29.87
C ILE A 133 4.94 10.38 29.26
N GLY A 134 6.24 10.14 29.14
CA GLY A 134 6.77 8.91 28.54
C GLY A 134 6.42 7.68 29.38
N GLY A 135 6.07 6.58 28.72
CA GLY A 135 5.80 5.29 29.37
C GLY A 135 4.41 5.16 30.01
N GLY A 136 3.77 4.00 29.82
CA GLY A 136 2.40 3.78 30.29
C GLY A 136 2.25 3.72 31.81
N LYS A 137 3.27 3.24 32.53
CA LYS A 137 3.25 3.15 34.01
C LYS A 137 3.43 4.54 34.62
N GLU A 138 4.42 5.26 34.12
CA GLU A 138 4.81 6.60 34.55
C GLU A 138 3.64 7.57 34.34
N ARG A 139 2.93 7.46 33.20
CA ARG A 139 1.71 8.20 32.91
C ARG A 139 0.59 7.95 33.92
N MET A 140 0.28 6.70 34.23
CA MET A 140 -0.74 6.38 35.24
C MET A 140 -0.34 6.92 36.62
N THR A 141 0.91 6.73 37.03
CA THR A 141 1.43 7.23 38.30
C THR A 141 1.33 8.76 38.38
N ALA A 142 1.78 9.47 37.35
CA ALA A 142 1.71 10.92 37.30
C ALA A 142 0.27 11.43 37.32
N TYR A 143 -0.64 10.77 36.59
CA TYR A 143 -2.06 11.09 36.60
C TYR A 143 -2.66 10.95 38.01
N PHE A 144 -2.50 9.79 38.67
CA PHE A 144 -3.05 9.56 40.01
C PHE A 144 -2.40 10.44 41.10
N ASN A 145 -1.12 10.76 40.96
CA ASN A 145 -0.47 11.73 41.83
C ASN A 145 -1.08 13.14 41.69
N LYS A 146 -1.53 13.52 40.48
CA LYS A 146 -2.12 14.83 40.20
C LYS A 146 -3.59 14.92 40.62
N VAL A 147 -4.41 13.91 40.30
CA VAL A 147 -5.88 13.98 40.48
C VAL A 147 -6.38 13.25 41.73
N GLY A 148 -5.50 12.54 42.42
CA GLY A 148 -5.85 11.64 43.53
C GLY A 148 -5.85 10.18 43.10
N TRP A 149 -5.38 9.32 44.01
CA TRP A 149 -5.38 7.89 43.79
C TRP A 149 -6.79 7.31 43.98
N PRO A 150 -7.22 6.33 43.15
CA PRO A 150 -8.51 5.67 43.31
C PRO A 150 -8.67 5.04 44.70
N GLU A 151 -9.89 4.97 45.23
CA GLU A 151 -10.15 4.39 46.57
C GLU A 151 -9.66 2.94 46.72
N LYS A 152 -9.71 2.17 45.62
CA LYS A 152 -9.24 0.78 45.57
C LYS A 152 -7.72 0.64 45.44
N ALA A 153 -6.98 1.74 45.29
CA ALA A 153 -5.53 1.70 45.22
C ALA A 153 -4.92 1.52 46.63
N PRO A 154 -3.79 0.83 46.73
CA PRO A 154 -3.07 0.70 48.00
C PRO A 154 -2.52 2.03 48.50
N LYS A 155 -2.14 2.06 49.79
CA LYS A 155 -1.69 3.29 50.47
C LYS A 155 -0.18 3.47 50.49
N SER A 156 0.60 2.39 50.56
CA SER A 156 2.07 2.47 50.56
C SER A 156 2.62 2.68 49.14
N GLU A 157 3.81 3.26 49.04
CA GLU A 157 4.43 3.53 47.74
C GLU A 157 4.84 2.24 47.01
N GLU A 158 5.34 1.25 47.76
CA GLU A 158 5.75 -0.05 47.25
C GLU A 158 4.56 -0.81 46.64
N GLU A 159 3.44 -0.90 47.36
CA GLU A 159 2.23 -1.55 46.86
C GLU A 159 1.63 -0.78 45.69
N ARG A 160 1.71 0.56 45.67
CA ARG A 160 1.26 1.38 44.52
C ARG A 160 2.08 1.09 43.27
N LYS A 161 3.38 0.88 43.40
CA LYS A 161 4.25 0.51 42.28
C LYS A 161 3.83 -0.85 41.69
N GLU A 162 3.55 -1.83 42.53
CA GLU A 162 3.05 -3.14 42.11
C GLU A 162 1.65 -3.05 41.47
N PHE A 163 0.76 -2.26 42.07
CA PHE A 163 -0.57 -1.99 41.53
C PHE A 163 -0.50 -1.40 40.12
N ILE A 164 0.31 -0.35 39.90
CA ILE A 164 0.55 0.25 38.58
C ILE A 164 1.12 -0.77 37.59
N ALA A 165 2.09 -1.58 38.02
CA ALA A 165 2.64 -2.63 37.17
C ALA A 165 1.56 -3.66 36.76
N SER A 166 0.65 -4.02 37.67
CA SER A 166 -0.46 -4.94 37.40
C SER A 166 -1.47 -4.34 36.41
N LEU A 167 -1.81 -3.05 36.55
CA LEU A 167 -2.69 -2.34 35.60
C LEU A 167 -2.05 -2.28 34.22
N HIS A 168 -0.77 -1.92 34.15
CA HIS A 168 -0.06 -1.85 32.88
C HIS A 168 0.03 -3.21 32.19
N LYS A 169 0.27 -4.29 32.95
CA LYS A 169 0.25 -5.66 32.44
C LYS A 169 -1.12 -6.00 31.85
N ARG A 170 -2.19 -5.75 32.60
CA ARG A 170 -3.57 -6.02 32.14
C ARG A 170 -3.93 -5.20 30.90
N LYS A 171 -3.60 -3.91 30.89
CA LYS A 171 -3.76 -3.04 29.73
C LYS A 171 -3.05 -3.58 28.50
N THR A 172 -1.84 -4.11 28.67
CA THR A 172 -1.06 -4.70 27.57
C THR A 172 -1.73 -5.95 27.01
N GLU A 173 -2.26 -6.82 27.88
CA GLU A 173 -3.04 -8.01 27.47
C GLU A 173 -4.32 -7.63 26.72
N LEU A 174 -5.04 -6.62 27.21
CA LEU A 174 -6.27 -6.13 26.57
C LEU A 174 -5.97 -5.48 25.22
N PHE A 175 -4.88 -4.71 25.10
CA PHE A 175 -4.46 -4.16 23.82
C PHE A 175 -4.21 -5.25 22.77
N MET A 176 -3.51 -6.33 23.13
CA MET A 176 -3.32 -7.46 22.23
C MET A 176 -4.65 -8.13 21.86
N THR A 177 -5.57 -8.25 22.83
CA THR A 177 -6.91 -8.79 22.61
C THR A 177 -7.72 -7.93 21.62
N LEU A 178 -7.60 -6.60 21.67
CA LEU A 178 -8.27 -5.69 20.71
C LEU A 178 -7.80 -5.95 19.28
N ILE A 179 -6.49 -6.18 19.09
CA ILE A 179 -5.90 -6.49 17.78
C ILE A 179 -6.39 -7.86 17.29
N GLU A 180 -6.26 -8.89 18.12
CA GLU A 180 -6.64 -10.28 17.76
C GLU A 180 -8.13 -10.40 17.42
N LYS A 181 -8.99 -9.66 18.13
CA LYS A 181 -10.44 -9.58 17.87
C LYS A 181 -10.82 -8.61 16.75
N LYS A 182 -9.85 -7.94 16.12
CA LYS A 182 -10.08 -6.96 15.04
C LYS A 182 -10.98 -5.80 15.44
N LEU A 183 -10.91 -5.38 16.70
CA LEU A 183 -11.67 -4.24 17.24
C LEU A 183 -10.96 -2.91 17.02
N LEU A 184 -9.73 -2.95 16.52
CA LEU A 184 -8.92 -1.79 16.19
C LEU A 184 -8.98 -1.55 14.67
N PRO A 185 -9.54 -0.42 14.20
CA PRO A 185 -9.71 -0.19 12.77
C PRO A 185 -8.38 0.17 12.10
N LEU A 186 -8.20 -0.26 10.86
CA LEU A 186 -7.19 0.33 9.98
C LEU A 186 -7.56 1.78 9.67
N ARG A 187 -6.55 2.64 9.48
CA ARG A 187 -6.80 4.01 9.01
C ARG A 187 -7.37 3.99 7.58
N PRO A 188 -8.25 4.95 7.22
CA PRO A 188 -8.85 5.02 5.89
C PRO A 188 -7.81 4.99 4.78
N GLY A 189 -8.04 4.15 3.76
CA GLY A 189 -7.16 4.00 2.59
C GLY A 189 -5.95 3.09 2.75
N VAL A 190 -5.60 2.63 3.96
CA VAL A 190 -4.41 1.79 4.19
C VAL A 190 -4.48 0.47 3.42
N ALA A 191 -5.56 -0.28 3.59
CA ALA A 191 -5.73 -1.56 2.91
C ALA A 191 -5.75 -1.39 1.38
N LYS A 192 -6.43 -0.35 0.90
CA LYS A 192 -6.51 0.02 -0.53
C LYS A 192 -5.13 0.31 -1.11
N LEU A 193 -4.34 1.16 -0.46
CA LEU A 193 -3.00 1.53 -0.97
C LEU A 193 -2.04 0.33 -0.97
N ILE A 194 -2.11 -0.53 0.05
CA ILE A 194 -1.35 -1.78 0.10
C ILE A 194 -1.76 -2.71 -1.06
N ASP A 195 -3.07 -2.86 -1.31
CA ASP A 195 -3.56 -3.70 -2.41
C ASP A 195 -3.14 -3.15 -3.79
N GLN A 196 -3.19 -1.83 -3.97
CA GLN A 196 -2.67 -1.17 -5.17
C GLN A 196 -1.19 -1.49 -5.36
N ALA A 197 -0.37 -1.34 -4.31
CA ALA A 197 1.06 -1.60 -4.35
C ALA A 197 1.37 -3.06 -4.72
N LEU A 198 0.82 -4.01 -3.97
CA LEU A 198 1.01 -5.44 -4.20
C LEU A 198 0.52 -5.85 -5.59
N GLY A 199 -0.64 -5.35 -6.03
CA GLY A 199 -1.21 -5.62 -7.35
C GLY A 199 -0.39 -5.08 -8.52
N ASN A 200 0.47 -4.08 -8.30
CA ASN A 200 1.37 -3.50 -9.30
C ASN A 200 2.84 -3.94 -9.13
N GLY A 201 3.12 -4.95 -8.30
CA GLY A 201 4.46 -5.46 -8.08
C GLY A 201 5.38 -4.50 -7.30
N VAL A 202 4.81 -3.53 -6.60
CA VAL A 202 5.53 -2.65 -5.67
C VAL A 202 5.70 -3.38 -4.34
N LYS A 203 6.93 -3.43 -3.81
CA LYS A 203 7.21 -4.10 -2.54
C LYS A 203 6.59 -3.30 -1.38
N VAL A 204 6.12 -3.99 -0.36
CA VAL A 204 5.55 -3.36 0.84
C VAL A 204 6.30 -3.83 2.08
N ALA A 205 6.65 -2.89 2.94
CA ALA A 205 7.18 -3.19 4.26
C ALA A 205 6.60 -2.27 5.34
N VAL A 206 6.67 -2.73 6.58
CA VAL A 206 6.33 -1.97 7.79
C VAL A 206 7.60 -1.73 8.59
N CYS A 207 7.86 -0.47 8.94
CA CYS A 207 9.07 -0.01 9.62
C CYS A 207 8.67 0.75 10.89
N SER A 208 8.79 0.11 12.05
CA SER A 208 8.28 0.65 13.31
C SER A 208 9.31 0.58 14.45
N THR A 209 9.21 1.50 15.41
CA THR A 209 9.98 1.45 16.67
C THR A 209 9.29 0.59 17.75
N SER A 210 8.02 0.22 17.53
CA SER A 210 7.25 -0.68 18.39
C SER A 210 7.79 -2.10 18.36
N ASN A 211 7.44 -2.88 19.38
CA ASN A 211 7.85 -4.28 19.48
C ASN A 211 7.25 -5.11 18.33
N GLU A 212 8.04 -6.06 17.82
CA GLU A 212 7.68 -6.89 16.68
C GLU A 212 6.37 -7.66 16.89
N LYS A 213 6.09 -8.15 18.10
CA LYS A 213 4.88 -8.91 18.41
C LYS A 213 3.61 -8.09 18.14
N ALA A 214 3.58 -6.82 18.55
CA ALA A 214 2.44 -5.94 18.32
C ALA A 214 2.29 -5.59 16.82
N VAL A 215 3.39 -5.26 16.14
CA VAL A 215 3.38 -4.93 14.71
C VAL A 215 2.93 -6.13 13.87
N SER A 216 3.47 -7.32 14.15
CA SER A 216 3.10 -8.58 13.49
C SER A 216 1.64 -8.94 13.73
N ALA A 217 1.11 -8.71 14.94
CA ALA A 217 -0.31 -8.90 15.22
C ALA A 217 -1.19 -7.92 14.41
N ILE A 218 -0.84 -6.62 14.37
CA ILE A 218 -1.56 -5.62 13.58
C ILE A 218 -1.61 -6.03 12.10
N VAL A 219 -0.46 -6.39 11.52
CA VAL A 219 -0.38 -6.81 10.12
C VAL A 219 -1.17 -8.11 9.89
N SER A 220 -1.00 -9.12 10.73
CA SER A 220 -1.64 -10.43 10.53
C SER A 220 -3.15 -10.41 10.73
N PHE A 221 -3.64 -9.75 11.79
CA PHE A 221 -5.06 -9.77 12.16
C PHE A 221 -5.87 -8.69 11.44
N LEU A 222 -5.34 -7.47 11.33
CA LEU A 222 -6.08 -6.31 10.81
C LEU A 222 -5.96 -6.19 9.29
N LEU A 223 -4.75 -6.31 8.73
CA LEU A 223 -4.57 -6.39 7.26
C LEU A 223 -4.93 -7.77 6.71
N GLY A 224 -4.85 -8.81 7.54
CA GLY A 224 -5.21 -10.18 7.19
C GLY A 224 -4.03 -10.99 6.63
N PRO A 225 -4.11 -12.33 6.71
CA PRO A 225 -2.96 -13.21 6.45
C PRO A 225 -2.42 -13.12 5.03
N LYS A 226 -3.28 -12.94 4.02
CA LYS A 226 -2.87 -12.84 2.61
C LYS A 226 -1.97 -11.64 2.32
N ARG A 227 -2.22 -10.50 2.98
CA ARG A 227 -1.36 -9.31 2.88
C ARG A 227 -0.11 -9.51 3.71
N ALA A 228 -0.27 -10.05 4.92
CA ALA A 228 0.84 -10.30 5.85
C ALA A 228 1.95 -11.15 5.23
N GLU A 229 1.61 -12.18 4.45
CA GLU A 229 2.59 -13.04 3.72
C GLU A 229 3.47 -12.26 2.72
N GLN A 230 3.01 -11.09 2.27
CA GLN A 230 3.68 -10.28 1.25
C GLN A 230 4.31 -9.00 1.82
N ILE A 231 4.12 -8.73 3.12
CA ILE A 231 4.61 -7.54 3.80
C ILE A 231 5.80 -7.92 4.67
N GLN A 232 6.96 -7.30 4.44
CA GLN A 232 8.13 -7.46 5.31
C GLN A 232 8.01 -6.56 6.53
N ILE A 233 8.35 -7.07 7.72
CA ILE A 233 8.26 -6.32 8.98
C ILE A 233 9.66 -6.06 9.52
N TYR A 234 9.95 -4.79 9.82
CA TYR A 234 11.15 -4.34 10.51
C TYR A 234 10.69 -3.56 11.75
N ALA A 235 10.92 -4.12 12.93
CA ALA A 235 10.35 -3.61 14.17
C ALA A 235 11.31 -3.68 15.35
N GLY A 236 11.09 -2.81 16.33
CA GLY A 236 11.75 -2.85 17.64
C GLY A 236 13.25 -2.68 17.57
N ASP A 237 13.97 -3.67 18.10
CA ASP A 237 15.42 -3.62 18.29
C ASP A 237 16.20 -4.34 17.17
N VAL A 238 15.55 -4.56 16.01
CA VAL A 238 16.23 -5.04 14.78
C VAL A 238 17.32 -4.07 14.30
N VAL A 239 17.24 -2.81 14.74
CA VAL A 239 18.28 -1.80 14.61
C VAL A 239 18.65 -1.20 15.98
N PRO A 240 19.92 -0.85 16.21
CA PRO A 240 20.36 -0.34 17.52
C PRO A 240 19.94 1.11 17.78
N ARG A 241 19.73 1.90 16.72
CA ARG A 241 19.30 3.30 16.82
C ARG A 241 17.90 3.46 16.22
N LYS A 242 16.99 4.01 17.00
CA LYS A 242 15.59 4.22 16.63
C LYS A 242 15.42 5.57 15.90
N LYS A 243 14.26 5.78 15.26
CA LYS A 243 13.89 7.07 14.65
C LYS A 243 14.16 8.21 15.67
N PRO A 244 14.80 9.33 15.29
CA PRO A 244 14.96 9.85 13.92
C PRO A 244 16.18 9.31 13.15
N ASP A 245 16.91 8.34 13.70
CA ASP A 245 17.97 7.66 12.93
C ASP A 245 17.36 6.88 11.73
N PRO A 246 17.95 6.96 10.53
CA PRO A 246 17.40 6.33 9.33
C PRO A 246 17.57 4.81 9.27
N ALA A 247 18.25 4.18 10.24
CA ALA A 247 18.66 2.77 10.18
C ALA A 247 17.52 1.80 9.85
N ILE A 248 16.32 1.99 10.38
CA ILE A 248 15.18 1.09 10.13
C ILE A 248 14.74 1.12 8.66
N TYR A 249 14.71 2.31 8.04
CA TYR A 249 14.35 2.47 6.63
C TYR A 249 15.45 1.97 5.71
N LEU A 250 16.72 2.27 6.04
CA LEU A 250 17.87 1.77 5.28
C LEU A 250 17.97 0.24 5.32
N LEU A 251 17.69 -0.37 6.48
CA LEU A 251 17.58 -1.82 6.63
C LEU A 251 16.49 -2.39 5.71
N ALA A 252 15.31 -1.77 5.70
CA ALA A 252 14.19 -2.20 4.88
C ALA A 252 14.52 -2.11 3.39
N SER A 253 14.99 -0.97 2.89
CA SER A 253 15.34 -0.82 1.46
C SER A 253 16.46 -1.76 1.03
N SER A 254 17.48 -1.94 1.88
CA SER A 254 18.59 -2.86 1.63
C SER A 254 18.11 -4.32 1.52
N THR A 255 17.29 -4.76 2.48
CA THR A 255 16.75 -6.13 2.51
C THR A 255 15.78 -6.38 1.35
N LEU A 256 15.00 -5.37 0.98
CA LEU A 256 14.14 -5.41 -0.21
C LEU A 256 14.94 -5.28 -1.52
N GLY A 257 16.24 -4.96 -1.50
CA GLY A 257 17.06 -4.78 -2.69
C GLY A 257 16.58 -3.65 -3.61
N VAL A 258 16.16 -2.53 -3.01
CA VAL A 258 15.67 -1.34 -3.74
C VAL A 258 16.48 -0.11 -3.34
N ASP A 259 16.67 0.81 -4.29
CA ASP A 259 17.33 2.08 -4.01
C ASP A 259 16.43 2.98 -3.13
N PRO A 260 16.98 3.63 -2.08
CA PRO A 260 16.20 4.51 -1.22
C PRO A 260 15.48 5.64 -1.97
N SER A 261 16.10 6.19 -3.02
CA SER A 261 15.49 7.26 -3.84
C SER A 261 14.31 6.79 -4.68
N SER A 262 14.08 5.48 -4.77
CA SER A 262 12.93 4.86 -5.42
C SER A 262 11.86 4.37 -4.42
N CYS A 263 12.02 4.69 -3.14
CA CYS A 263 11.08 4.34 -2.07
C CYS A 263 10.23 5.54 -1.68
N VAL A 264 8.98 5.26 -1.32
CA VAL A 264 8.10 6.23 -0.65
C VAL A 264 7.75 5.70 0.72
N VAL A 265 7.99 6.52 1.74
CA VAL A 265 7.60 6.26 3.13
C VAL A 265 6.25 6.90 3.39
N VAL A 266 5.37 6.20 4.12
CA VAL A 266 4.16 6.79 4.72
C VAL A 266 4.37 6.83 6.23
N GLU A 267 4.32 8.02 6.79
CA GLU A 267 4.62 8.34 8.19
C GLU A 267 3.54 9.22 8.82
N ASP A 268 3.53 9.35 10.13
CA ASP A 268 2.60 10.26 10.83
C ASP A 268 3.32 11.28 11.73
N SER A 269 4.59 11.04 12.09
CA SER A 269 5.32 11.85 13.07
C SER A 269 6.51 12.60 12.45
N ALA A 270 6.88 13.74 13.04
CA ALA A 270 8.04 14.52 12.63
C ALA A 270 9.36 13.76 12.85
N ILE A 271 9.44 12.95 13.91
CA ILE A 271 10.59 12.08 14.18
C ILE A 271 10.74 11.01 13.09
N GLY A 272 9.63 10.40 12.70
CA GLY A 272 9.63 9.40 11.64
C GLY A 272 9.86 9.99 10.25
N LEU A 273 9.27 11.15 9.98
CA LEU A 273 9.61 11.97 8.81
C LEU A 273 11.12 12.24 8.74
N ALA A 274 11.73 12.71 9.83
CA ALA A 274 13.17 12.98 9.86
C ALA A 274 14.00 11.73 9.53
N ALA A 275 13.63 10.56 10.05
CA ALA A 275 14.28 9.28 9.71
C ALA A 275 14.12 8.93 8.22
N ALA A 276 12.93 9.10 7.65
CA ALA A 276 12.66 8.83 6.24
C ALA A 276 13.49 9.75 5.33
N LYS A 277 13.54 11.06 5.65
CA LYS A 277 14.34 12.04 4.90
C LYS A 277 15.83 11.76 5.02
N ALA A 278 16.33 11.42 6.22
CA ALA A 278 17.73 11.06 6.44
C ALA A 278 18.13 9.77 5.69
N ALA A 279 17.17 8.87 5.42
CA ALA A 279 17.39 7.69 4.59
C ALA A 279 17.42 8.00 3.08
N GLY A 280 17.21 9.26 2.67
CA GLY A 280 17.18 9.68 1.26
C GLY A 280 15.87 9.31 0.54
N MET A 281 14.79 9.05 1.28
CA MET A 281 13.51 8.61 0.73
C MET A 281 12.52 9.77 0.59
N LYS A 282 11.54 9.60 -0.31
CA LYS A 282 10.34 10.44 -0.32
C LYS A 282 9.46 10.05 0.85
N CYS A 283 8.81 11.03 1.48
CA CYS A 283 7.97 10.80 2.65
C CYS A 283 6.65 11.55 2.51
N ILE A 284 5.55 10.80 2.59
CA ILE A 284 4.20 11.31 2.73
C ILE A 284 3.83 11.21 4.20
N VAL A 285 3.40 12.32 4.79
CA VAL A 285 2.85 12.32 6.15
C VAL A 285 1.33 12.21 6.09
N THR A 286 0.78 11.26 6.84
CA THR A 286 -0.65 11.17 7.16
C THR A 286 -0.84 11.44 8.64
N LYS A 287 -1.24 12.67 9.00
CA LYS A 287 -1.41 13.11 10.39
C LYS A 287 -2.27 12.12 11.19
N SER A 288 -1.84 11.73 12.39
CA SER A 288 -2.61 10.86 13.29
C SER A 288 -3.29 11.68 14.40
N GLY A 289 -4.03 11.01 15.28
CA GLY A 289 -4.76 11.67 16.37
C GLY A 289 -3.92 12.55 17.28
N TYR A 290 -2.62 12.29 17.43
CA TYR A 290 -1.74 13.03 18.35
C TYR A 290 -0.53 13.70 17.70
N THR A 291 -0.38 13.61 16.38
CA THR A 291 0.75 14.22 15.66
C THR A 291 0.33 15.40 14.76
N ALA A 292 -0.96 15.73 14.69
CA ALA A 292 -1.48 16.71 13.73
C ALA A 292 -0.83 18.10 13.77
N GLU A 293 -0.35 18.49 14.96
CA GLU A 293 0.30 19.79 15.25
C GLU A 293 1.83 19.73 15.23
N GLU A 294 2.43 18.60 14.84
CA GLU A 294 3.89 18.51 14.67
C GLU A 294 4.39 19.23 13.41
N ASP A 295 5.69 19.49 13.36
CA ASP A 295 6.32 20.16 12.21
C ASP A 295 6.63 19.16 11.08
N PHE A 296 5.93 19.34 9.96
CA PHE A 296 6.07 18.52 8.76
C PHE A 296 6.69 19.28 7.57
N LEU A 297 7.40 20.39 7.80
CA LEU A 297 7.97 21.23 6.75
C LEU A 297 8.83 20.45 5.72
N ASN A 298 9.49 19.37 6.16
CA ASN A 298 10.38 18.55 5.32
C ASN A 298 9.68 17.37 4.62
N ALA A 299 8.36 17.21 4.79
CA ALA A 299 7.60 16.17 4.09
C ALA A 299 7.45 16.52 2.61
N ASP A 300 7.41 15.51 1.75
CA ASP A 300 7.15 15.73 0.32
C ASP A 300 5.65 15.92 0.03
N ALA A 301 4.79 15.40 0.91
CA ALA A 301 3.35 15.70 0.95
C ALA A 301 2.79 15.46 2.36
N VAL A 302 1.72 16.17 2.73
CA VAL A 302 1.05 16.04 4.03
C VAL A 302 -0.46 15.95 3.82
N PHE A 303 -1.09 14.93 4.41
CA PHE A 303 -2.53 14.69 4.37
C PHE A 303 -3.07 14.37 5.76
N ASP A 304 -4.39 14.45 5.93
CA ASP A 304 -5.09 13.99 7.13
C ASP A 304 -5.16 12.46 7.20
N CYS A 305 -5.27 11.78 6.06
CA CYS A 305 -5.24 10.32 5.92
C CYS A 305 -4.94 9.93 4.44
N ILE A 306 -4.91 8.63 4.14
CA ILE A 306 -4.83 8.14 2.75
C ILE A 306 -6.21 8.28 2.08
N GLY A 307 -7.27 7.85 2.78
CA GLY A 307 -8.66 7.95 2.34
C GLY A 307 -9.09 6.82 1.40
N ASP A 308 -10.39 6.55 1.40
CA ASP A 308 -11.06 5.62 0.47
C ASP A 308 -12.04 6.42 -0.41
N PRO A 309 -12.35 5.97 -1.63
CA PRO A 309 -13.36 6.61 -2.46
C PRO A 309 -14.71 6.73 -1.72
N PRO A 310 -15.43 7.86 -1.83
CA PRO A 310 -15.17 9.00 -2.72
C PRO A 310 -14.23 10.07 -2.15
N GLU A 311 -13.72 9.90 -0.92
CA GLU A 311 -12.89 10.88 -0.22
C GLU A 311 -11.41 10.45 -0.22
N GLU A 312 -10.91 9.99 -1.36
CA GLU A 312 -9.50 9.63 -1.51
C GLU A 312 -8.62 10.89 -1.50
N ARG A 313 -7.54 10.89 -0.70
CA ARG A 313 -6.56 11.99 -0.66
C ARG A 313 -5.41 11.71 -1.62
N PHE A 314 -4.91 10.48 -1.62
CA PHE A 314 -3.90 10.02 -2.56
C PHE A 314 -3.95 8.51 -2.80
N ASP A 315 -3.31 8.09 -3.89
CA ASP A 315 -3.21 6.70 -4.35
C ASP A 315 -1.76 6.34 -4.69
N LEU A 316 -1.56 5.11 -5.19
CA LEU A 316 -0.23 4.65 -5.62
C LEU A 316 0.36 5.47 -6.78
N SER A 317 -0.48 6.01 -7.67
CA SER A 317 -0.02 6.83 -8.80
C SER A 317 0.58 8.14 -8.29
N PHE A 318 -0.05 8.77 -7.29
CA PHE A 318 0.49 9.95 -6.62
C PHE A 318 1.85 9.67 -5.98
N CYS A 319 2.01 8.52 -5.28
CA CYS A 319 3.31 8.11 -4.73
C CYS A 319 4.40 8.06 -5.81
N GLY A 320 4.06 7.57 -7.01
CA GLY A 320 4.97 7.56 -8.15
C GLY A 320 5.36 8.96 -8.63
N SER A 321 4.39 9.87 -8.74
CA SER A 321 4.63 11.26 -9.17
C SER A 321 5.58 12.02 -8.24
N LEU A 322 5.62 11.69 -6.93
CA LEU A 322 6.55 12.31 -5.98
C LEU A 322 8.03 11.96 -6.22
N LEU A 323 8.30 10.85 -6.93
CA LEU A 323 9.65 10.44 -7.28
C LEU A 323 10.20 11.23 -8.47
N GLU A 324 9.33 11.91 -9.23
CA GLU A 324 9.73 12.81 -10.29
C GLU A 324 10.40 14.04 -9.68
N LYS A 325 11.72 14.14 -9.82
CA LYS A 325 12.49 15.22 -9.21
C LYS A 325 12.17 16.55 -9.89
N GLN A 326 11.69 17.52 -9.11
CA GLN A 326 11.72 18.93 -9.50
C GLN A 326 13.07 19.50 -9.09
N TYR A 327 14.00 19.57 -10.04
CA TYR A 327 15.23 20.33 -9.85
C TYR A 327 14.97 21.80 -10.22
N VAL A 328 15.40 22.73 -9.37
CA VAL A 328 15.55 24.12 -9.78
C VAL A 328 16.85 24.21 -10.58
N SER A 329 16.72 24.54 -11.86
CA SER A 329 17.84 24.71 -12.80
C SER A 329 18.72 25.89 -12.45
#